data_AF-A0A9E2VWQ9-F1
#
_entry.id   AF-A0A9E2VWQ9-F1
#
_cell.length_a   1.000
_cell.length_b   1.000
_cell.length_c   1.000
_cell.angle_alpha   90.00
_cell.angle_beta   90.00
_cell.angle_gamma   90.00
#
_symmetry.space_group_name_H-M   'P 1'
#
loop_
_entity.id
_entity.type
_entity.pdbx_description
1 polymer ?
#
loop_
_entity_poly.entity_id
_entity_poly.type
_entity_poly.pdbx_seq_one_letter_code
_entity_poly.pdbx_strand_id
1 'polypeptide(L)'
;MRTVTVSLLSGLILSMGLFDPATTPAVSDQPAVAPLGIPGDVPLPLYTPPKKLTPRARVGGGLRGTDGSDPVIVALVPDHVGLTVKKAPVLNWFLSKSTTYPLKFTLVDIRTVTPVHEGFIPTPDHQGVQSINLNDWGLALEPDVQYRWYISAIRDPDSPSKDIVAGGVIERCELSTCLLEMEVDLTCDRQSVLRNALRGFWYDAMACLCDLIDSNPSDQILRRQRASLLNQIGLHGVADWDLRSIQAPVR
;
A
#
# COMPACT_ATOMS: atom_id res chain seq x y z
N MET A 1 26.14 72.28 54.87
CA MET A 1 27.04 73.37 54.43
C MET A 1 28.47 72.84 54.42
N ARG A 2 29.24 73.19 53.39
CA ARG A 2 30.71 73.02 53.19
C ARG A 2 31.17 71.63 52.67
N THR A 3 31.36 71.49 51.35
CA THR A 3 32.61 71.67 50.54
C THR A 3 33.52 70.43 50.62
N VAL A 4 33.58 69.56 49.60
CA VAL A 4 34.46 69.59 48.40
C VAL A 4 35.93 69.89 48.74
N THR A 5 36.83 68.91 48.57
CA THR A 5 37.96 68.96 47.59
C THR A 5 38.81 67.69 47.58
N VAL A 6 39.32 67.42 46.37
CA VAL A 6 40.17 66.32 45.87
C VAL A 6 41.64 66.47 46.29
N SER A 7 42.39 65.37 46.38
CA SER A 7 43.84 65.35 46.11
C SER A 7 44.33 63.97 45.67
N LEU A 8 45.04 63.97 44.54
CA LEU A 8 45.75 62.86 43.91
C LEU A 8 46.97 62.42 44.73
N LEU A 9 47.36 61.14 44.64
CA LEU A 9 48.77 60.77 44.47
C LEU A 9 48.94 59.36 43.91
N SER A 10 49.92 59.29 43.01
CA SER A 10 50.29 58.23 42.08
C SER A 10 50.86 56.98 42.74
N GLY A 11 50.57 55.82 42.17
CA GLY A 11 51.24 54.55 42.45
C GLY A 11 51.34 53.73 41.17
N LEU A 12 52.52 53.77 40.55
CA LEU A 12 52.92 53.01 39.37
C LEU A 12 53.35 51.61 39.83
N ILE A 13 52.66 50.54 39.44
CA ILE A 13 53.22 49.17 39.45
C ILE A 13 52.85 48.47 38.15
N LEU A 14 53.91 48.01 37.49
CA LEU A 14 53.98 47.23 36.27
C LEU A 14 53.70 45.75 36.61
N SER A 15 52.70 45.11 35.98
CA SER A 15 52.69 43.64 35.89
C SER A 15 51.95 43.15 34.64
N MET A 16 52.65 42.27 33.94
CA MET A 16 52.32 41.58 32.71
C MET A 16 51.01 40.79 32.75
N GLY A 17 50.34 40.76 31.59
CA GLY A 17 49.76 39.56 30.99
C GLY A 17 48.44 39.03 31.57
N LEU A 18 47.38 39.10 30.78
CA LEU A 18 46.79 37.96 30.06
C LEU A 18 45.52 38.43 29.34
N PHE A 19 45.36 38.00 28.09
CA PHE A 19 44.17 38.20 27.27
C PHE A 19 43.03 37.35 27.84
N ASP A 20 41.94 37.98 28.29
CA ASP A 20 40.64 37.32 28.47
C ASP A 20 39.74 37.66 27.28
N PRO A 21 39.43 36.72 26.37
CA PRO A 21 38.36 36.91 25.42
C PRO A 21 37.01 36.55 26.08
N ALA A 22 36.06 37.46 25.87
CA ALA A 22 34.67 37.42 26.29
C ALA A 22 34.02 36.01 26.26
N THR A 23 33.45 35.61 27.39
CA THR A 23 32.47 34.52 27.47
C THR A 23 31.11 35.04 26.99
N THR A 24 30.76 34.72 25.75
CA THR A 24 29.39 34.78 25.23
C THR A 24 28.54 33.71 25.93
N PRO A 25 27.30 34.00 26.38
CA PRO A 25 26.45 32.97 26.97
C PRO A 25 26.04 31.94 25.91
N ALA A 26 26.28 30.67 26.23
CA ALA A 26 25.86 29.53 25.43
C ALA A 26 24.33 29.51 25.29
N VAL A 27 23.85 29.54 24.05
CA VAL A 27 22.47 29.17 23.72
C VAL A 27 22.28 27.72 24.11
N SER A 28 21.27 27.48 24.94
CA SER A 28 20.87 26.16 25.41
C SER A 28 20.58 25.25 24.22
N ASP A 29 21.38 24.20 24.05
CA ASP A 29 21.11 23.09 23.14
C ASP A 29 19.81 22.41 23.57
N GLN A 30 18.72 22.78 22.89
CA GLN A 30 17.50 22.00 22.91
C GLN A 30 17.75 20.79 21.99
N PRO A 31 17.68 19.55 22.49
CA PRO A 31 17.96 18.40 21.65
C PRO A 31 16.98 18.40 20.48
N ALA A 32 17.52 18.55 19.27
CA ALA A 32 16.79 18.33 18.05
C ALA A 32 16.16 16.95 18.13
N VAL A 33 14.82 16.89 18.08
CA VAL A 33 14.10 15.63 17.90
C VAL A 33 14.58 15.06 16.58
N ALA A 34 15.45 14.06 16.64
CA ALA A 34 15.89 13.31 15.49
C ALA A 34 14.63 12.80 14.76
N PRO A 35 14.57 12.89 13.42
CA PRO A 35 13.53 12.18 12.69
C PRO A 35 13.61 10.71 13.11
N LEU A 36 12.50 10.16 13.58
CA LEU A 36 12.36 8.74 13.95
C LEU A 36 13.07 7.91 12.88
N GLY A 37 14.21 7.35 13.26
CA GLY A 37 15.02 6.52 12.38
C GLY A 37 14.15 5.38 11.88
N ILE A 38 14.11 5.18 10.57
CA ILE A 38 13.66 3.93 9.97
C ILE A 38 14.47 2.84 10.66
N PRO A 39 13.86 1.83 11.31
CA PRO A 39 14.61 0.65 11.70
C PRO A 39 15.25 0.09 10.43
N GLY A 40 16.57 0.17 10.36
CA GLY A 40 17.34 -0.36 9.25
C GLY A 40 17.03 -1.85 9.09
N ASP A 41 16.81 -2.23 7.83
CA ASP A 41 16.77 -3.61 7.34
C ASP A 41 15.49 -4.42 7.56
N VAL A 42 14.32 -3.80 7.38
CA VAL A 42 13.13 -4.60 7.04
C VAL A 42 13.12 -4.87 5.53
N PRO A 43 13.24 -6.12 5.08
CA PRO A 43 13.20 -6.43 3.65
C PRO A 43 11.84 -6.03 3.07
N LEU A 44 11.90 -5.22 2.01
CA LEU A 44 10.74 -4.94 1.16
C LEU A 44 10.56 -6.11 0.19
N PRO A 45 9.32 -6.56 -0.06
CA PRO A 45 9.04 -7.57 -1.06
C PRO A 45 9.47 -7.09 -2.45
N LEU A 46 10.14 -7.95 -3.19
CA LEU A 46 10.43 -7.79 -4.61
C LEU A 46 9.49 -8.69 -5.40
N TYR A 47 8.73 -8.11 -6.31
CA TYR A 47 7.85 -8.84 -7.20
C TYR A 47 8.60 -9.24 -8.47
N THR A 48 8.60 -10.54 -8.79
CA THR A 48 9.11 -11.03 -10.07
C THR A 48 7.95 -11.54 -10.93
N PRO A 49 7.59 -10.84 -12.01
CA PRO A 49 6.56 -11.30 -12.93
C PRO A 49 6.88 -12.67 -13.54
N PRO A 50 5.86 -13.50 -13.87
CA PRO A 50 6.08 -14.74 -14.61
C PRO A 50 6.75 -14.50 -15.96
N LYS A 51 7.57 -15.46 -16.43
CA LYS A 51 8.34 -15.32 -17.69
C LYS A 51 7.45 -15.11 -18.92
N LYS A 52 6.24 -15.69 -18.92
CA LYS A 52 5.23 -15.49 -19.98
C LYS A 52 4.27 -14.40 -19.53
N LEU A 53 4.43 -13.20 -20.06
CA LEU A 53 3.53 -12.08 -19.81
C LEU A 53 2.51 -11.98 -20.94
N THR A 54 1.23 -11.91 -20.57
CA THR A 54 0.17 -11.48 -21.48
C THR A 54 -0.22 -10.05 -21.10
N PRO A 55 0.13 -9.04 -21.90
CA PRO A 55 -0.23 -7.65 -21.64
C PRO A 55 -1.76 -7.42 -21.66
N ARG A 56 -2.22 -6.33 -21.03
CA ARG A 56 -3.65 -5.91 -20.92
C ARG A 56 -4.51 -6.80 -20.00
N ALA A 57 -3.95 -7.21 -18.87
CA ALA A 57 -4.71 -7.92 -17.84
C ALA A 57 -5.48 -6.98 -16.90
N ARG A 58 -4.95 -5.78 -16.63
CA ARG A 58 -5.60 -4.80 -15.76
C ARG A 58 -6.60 -3.94 -16.53
N VAL A 59 -7.77 -3.75 -15.94
CA VAL A 59 -8.85 -2.87 -16.43
C VAL A 59 -9.06 -1.75 -15.42
N GLY A 60 -9.19 -0.51 -15.90
CA GLY A 60 -9.30 0.67 -15.05
C GLY A 60 -7.99 0.97 -14.31
N GLY A 61 -8.09 1.66 -13.15
CA GLY A 61 -6.95 1.92 -12.28
C GLY A 61 -6.24 3.27 -12.51
N GLY A 62 -6.72 4.10 -13.43
CA GLY A 62 -6.32 5.50 -13.46
C GLY A 62 -7.07 6.28 -12.39
N LEU A 63 -6.34 7.04 -11.55
CA LEU A 63 -6.94 8.06 -10.66
C LEU A 63 -7.49 9.28 -11.45
N ARG A 64 -7.56 9.20 -12.77
CA ARG A 64 -8.05 10.26 -13.65
C ARG A 64 -9.48 9.92 -14.05
N GLY A 65 -10.45 10.34 -13.24
CA GLY A 65 -11.87 10.17 -13.54
C GLY A 65 -12.71 11.21 -12.82
N THR A 66 -13.38 12.05 -13.62
CA THR A 66 -14.33 13.11 -13.23
C THR A 66 -13.74 14.25 -12.40
N ASP A 67 -14.48 15.35 -12.31
CA ASP A 67 -14.24 16.58 -11.54
C ASP A 67 -14.00 16.39 -10.01
N GLY A 68 -13.59 15.20 -9.59
CA GLY A 68 -13.40 14.79 -8.20
C GLY A 68 -14.69 14.34 -7.50
N SER A 69 -15.83 14.34 -8.19
CA SER A 69 -17.13 14.02 -7.60
C SER A 69 -17.38 12.51 -7.41
N ASP A 70 -16.81 11.65 -8.27
CA ASP A 70 -16.99 10.20 -8.18
C ASP A 70 -15.89 9.45 -7.40
N PRO A 71 -16.20 8.28 -6.82
CA PRO A 71 -15.19 7.40 -6.23
C PRO A 71 -14.27 6.82 -7.32
N VAL A 72 -13.01 6.58 -6.97
CA VAL A 72 -12.09 5.83 -7.83
C VAL A 72 -11.99 4.41 -7.28
N ILE A 73 -12.18 3.44 -8.18
CA ILE A 73 -12.00 2.01 -7.93
C ILE A 73 -10.73 1.55 -8.65
N VAL A 74 -9.86 0.84 -7.95
CA VAL A 74 -8.61 0.29 -8.51
C VAL A 74 -8.46 -1.17 -8.10
N ALA A 75 -8.30 -2.07 -9.06
CA ALA A 75 -7.92 -3.45 -8.76
C ALA A 75 -6.42 -3.49 -8.37
N LEU A 76 -6.08 -4.13 -7.25
CA LEU A 76 -4.69 -4.23 -6.78
C LEU A 76 -3.99 -5.39 -7.49
N VAL A 77 -3.80 -5.24 -8.80
CA VAL A 77 -3.29 -6.28 -9.70
C VAL A 77 -2.22 -5.75 -10.64
N PRO A 78 -1.26 -6.59 -11.08
CA PRO A 78 -0.32 -6.22 -12.13
C PRO A 78 -1.03 -5.93 -13.46
N ASP A 79 -0.32 -5.32 -14.40
CA ASP A 79 -0.79 -5.04 -15.77
C ASP A 79 -0.77 -6.28 -16.70
N HIS A 80 -0.26 -7.40 -16.18
CA HIS A 80 -0.26 -8.73 -16.77
C HIS A 80 -1.06 -9.73 -15.90
N VAL A 81 -1.19 -10.98 -16.36
CA VAL A 81 -1.90 -12.04 -15.62
C VAL A 81 -1.20 -12.28 -14.29
N GLY A 82 -1.94 -12.13 -13.18
CA GLY A 82 -1.43 -12.46 -11.85
C GLY A 82 -1.68 -13.94 -11.53
N LEU A 83 -0.72 -14.56 -10.85
CA LEU A 83 -0.84 -15.97 -10.47
C LEU A 83 -1.35 -16.15 -9.05
N THR A 84 -2.07 -17.25 -8.84
CA THR A 84 -2.33 -17.80 -7.51
C THR A 84 -2.12 -19.30 -7.47
N VAL A 85 -1.84 -19.87 -6.29
CA VAL A 85 -1.92 -21.32 -6.06
C VAL A 85 -3.19 -21.75 -5.33
N LYS A 86 -3.92 -20.79 -4.74
CA LYS A 86 -5.14 -21.06 -3.99
C LYS A 86 -6.27 -21.41 -4.94
N LYS A 87 -7.02 -22.46 -4.59
CA LYS A 87 -8.27 -22.83 -5.28
C LYS A 87 -9.32 -21.73 -5.21
N ALA A 88 -9.41 -21.05 -4.07
CA ALA A 88 -10.29 -19.93 -3.83
C ALA A 88 -9.47 -18.76 -3.28
N PRO A 89 -8.87 -17.93 -4.16
CA PRO A 89 -8.05 -16.79 -3.76
C PRO A 89 -8.88 -15.65 -3.17
N VAL A 90 -8.17 -14.68 -2.58
CA VAL A 90 -8.73 -13.39 -2.19
C VAL A 90 -8.35 -12.34 -3.23
N LEU A 91 -9.33 -11.58 -3.69
CA LEU A 91 -9.17 -10.49 -4.65
C LEU A 91 -9.15 -9.17 -3.90
N ASN A 92 -8.09 -8.38 -4.08
CA ASN A 92 -7.92 -7.11 -3.37
C ASN A 92 -8.13 -5.93 -4.33
N TRP A 93 -8.89 -4.94 -3.88
CA TRP A 93 -9.19 -3.73 -4.64
C TRP A 93 -9.16 -2.50 -3.71
N PHE A 94 -9.14 -1.31 -4.28
CA PHE A 94 -9.07 -0.05 -3.56
C PHE A 94 -10.24 0.86 -3.92
N LEU A 95 -10.80 1.50 -2.90
CA LEU A 95 -11.86 2.51 -3.00
C LEU A 95 -11.34 3.84 -2.44
N SER A 96 -11.32 4.89 -3.27
CA SER A 96 -10.72 6.17 -2.85
C SER A 96 -11.53 6.96 -1.82
N LYS A 97 -12.85 6.79 -1.80
CA LYS A 97 -13.80 7.43 -0.87
C LYS A 97 -15.09 6.61 -0.80
N SER A 98 -15.85 6.75 0.28
CA SER A 98 -17.16 6.11 0.40
C SER A 98 -18.08 6.49 -0.77
N THR A 99 -18.95 5.57 -1.15
CA THR A 99 -19.85 5.70 -2.30
C THR A 99 -21.25 5.24 -1.94
N THR A 100 -22.26 5.81 -2.59
CA THR A 100 -23.65 5.34 -2.52
C THR A 100 -24.04 4.48 -3.72
N TYR A 101 -23.15 4.37 -4.72
CA TYR A 101 -23.40 3.54 -5.89
C TYR A 101 -23.44 2.06 -5.50
N PRO A 102 -24.44 1.28 -6.00
CA PRO A 102 -24.44 -0.16 -5.85
C PRO A 102 -23.17 -0.76 -6.47
N LEU A 103 -22.55 -1.69 -5.74
CA LEU A 103 -21.36 -2.38 -6.21
C LEU A 103 -21.70 -3.77 -6.71
N LYS A 104 -21.09 -4.17 -7.81
CA LYS A 104 -21.23 -5.49 -8.42
C LYS A 104 -19.87 -6.16 -8.58
N PHE A 105 -19.80 -7.43 -8.20
CA PHE A 105 -18.68 -8.32 -8.46
C PHE A 105 -19.03 -9.26 -9.60
N THR A 106 -18.14 -9.36 -10.58
CA THR A 106 -18.28 -10.27 -11.72
C THR A 106 -17.00 -11.09 -11.88
N LEU A 107 -17.13 -12.41 -12.05
CA LEU A 107 -16.03 -13.34 -12.35
C LEU A 107 -16.36 -14.10 -13.63
N VAL A 108 -15.45 -14.04 -14.60
CA VAL A 108 -15.63 -14.61 -15.93
C VAL A 108 -14.50 -15.59 -16.21
N ASP A 109 -14.83 -16.83 -16.54
CA ASP A 109 -13.87 -17.75 -17.16
C ASP A 109 -13.65 -17.29 -18.61
N ILE A 110 -12.41 -17.06 -19.03
CA ILE A 110 -12.14 -16.50 -20.36
C ILE A 110 -12.53 -17.45 -21.51
N ARG A 111 -12.78 -18.73 -21.21
CA ARG A 111 -13.20 -19.75 -22.17
C ARG A 111 -14.71 -19.71 -22.43
N THR A 112 -15.48 -19.04 -21.58
CA THR A 112 -16.95 -19.00 -21.66
C THR A 112 -17.47 -17.58 -21.88
N VAL A 113 -18.67 -17.47 -22.45
CA VAL A 113 -19.34 -16.18 -22.63
C VAL A 113 -20.09 -15.76 -21.36
N THR A 114 -20.70 -16.73 -20.67
CA THR A 114 -21.44 -16.47 -19.43
C THR A 114 -20.47 -16.34 -18.26
N PRO A 115 -20.63 -15.30 -17.40
CA PRO A 115 -19.87 -15.20 -16.15
C PRO A 115 -20.10 -16.42 -15.26
N VAL A 116 -19.05 -16.86 -14.57
CA VAL A 116 -19.13 -17.88 -13.51
C VAL A 116 -19.86 -17.32 -12.30
N HIS A 117 -19.69 -16.02 -12.05
CA HIS A 117 -20.41 -15.29 -11.02
C HIS A 117 -20.71 -13.87 -11.47
N GLU A 118 -21.89 -13.38 -11.14
CA GLU A 118 -22.25 -11.98 -11.19
C GLU A 118 -23.25 -11.68 -10.07
N GLY A 119 -22.93 -10.71 -9.21
CA GLY A 119 -23.77 -10.40 -8.05
C GLY A 119 -23.42 -9.08 -7.39
N PHE A 120 -24.39 -8.50 -6.69
CA PHE A 120 -24.16 -7.32 -5.86
C PHE A 120 -23.33 -7.69 -4.63
N ILE A 121 -22.41 -6.80 -4.26
CA ILE A 121 -21.61 -6.91 -3.04
C ILE A 121 -21.98 -5.79 -2.07
N PRO A 122 -21.82 -5.98 -0.76
CA PRO A 122 -22.00 -4.91 0.21
C PRO A 122 -21.10 -3.72 -0.13
N THR A 123 -21.66 -2.51 -0.08
CA THR A 123 -20.87 -1.29 -0.25
C THR A 123 -20.04 -1.06 1.02
N PRO A 124 -18.70 -0.93 0.91
CA PRO A 124 -17.86 -0.64 2.07
C PRO A 124 -18.25 0.68 2.73
N ASP A 125 -18.27 0.69 4.06
CA ASP A 125 -18.52 1.88 4.87
C ASP A 125 -17.32 2.83 4.96
N HIS A 126 -16.12 2.31 4.66
CA HIS A 126 -14.86 3.05 4.70
C HIS A 126 -14.13 3.03 3.35
N GLN A 127 -13.34 4.08 3.11
CA GLN A 127 -12.38 4.13 2.02
C GLN A 127 -11.15 3.26 2.33
N GLY A 128 -10.45 2.80 1.29
CA GLY A 128 -9.22 2.06 1.43
C GLY A 128 -9.21 0.75 0.67
N VAL A 129 -8.36 -0.17 1.12
CA VAL A 129 -8.22 -1.50 0.53
C VAL A 129 -9.37 -2.38 1.02
N GLN A 130 -9.98 -3.09 0.09
CA GLN A 130 -11.14 -3.95 0.26
C GLN A 130 -10.83 -5.32 -0.34
N SER A 131 -11.50 -6.36 0.17
CA SER A 131 -11.20 -7.75 -0.18
C SER A 131 -12.47 -8.51 -0.56
N ILE A 132 -12.36 -9.41 -1.55
CA ILE A 132 -13.38 -10.42 -1.87
C ILE A 132 -12.72 -11.79 -1.73
N ASN A 133 -13.17 -12.58 -0.77
CA ASN A 133 -12.74 -13.97 -0.61
C ASN A 133 -13.65 -14.87 -1.44
N LEU A 134 -13.11 -15.57 -2.45
CA LEU A 134 -13.92 -16.42 -3.31
C LEU A 134 -14.60 -17.59 -2.56
N ASN A 135 -14.05 -18.02 -1.42
CA ASN A 135 -14.67 -19.05 -0.59
C ASN A 135 -16.05 -18.63 -0.06
N ASP A 136 -16.24 -17.34 0.27
CA ASP A 136 -17.50 -16.82 0.82
C ASP A 136 -18.65 -16.93 -0.19
N TRP A 137 -18.31 -17.11 -1.47
CA TRP A 137 -19.23 -17.23 -2.59
C TRP A 137 -19.31 -18.66 -3.14
N GLY A 138 -18.61 -19.62 -2.53
CA GLY A 138 -18.51 -21.00 -3.02
C GLY A 138 -17.79 -21.11 -4.37
N LEU A 139 -16.97 -20.12 -4.73
CA LEU A 139 -16.28 -20.05 -6.01
C LEU A 139 -14.89 -20.68 -5.91
N ALA A 140 -14.53 -21.45 -6.94
CA ALA A 140 -13.24 -22.09 -7.06
C ALA A 140 -12.71 -21.95 -8.49
N LEU A 141 -11.43 -21.61 -8.60
CA LEU A 141 -10.74 -21.51 -9.88
C LEU A 141 -10.22 -22.89 -10.29
N GLU A 142 -10.40 -23.22 -11.57
CA GLU A 142 -9.75 -24.38 -12.17
C GLU A 142 -8.25 -24.12 -12.37
N PRO A 143 -7.40 -25.15 -12.19
CA PRO A 143 -5.98 -25.06 -12.51
C PRO A 143 -5.74 -24.73 -13.98
N ASP A 144 -4.72 -23.91 -14.24
CA ASP A 144 -4.25 -23.46 -15.56
C ASP A 144 -5.33 -22.77 -16.41
N VAL A 145 -6.35 -22.21 -15.74
CA VAL A 145 -7.43 -21.43 -16.34
C VAL A 145 -7.33 -19.98 -15.91
N GLN A 146 -7.44 -19.08 -16.89
CA GLN A 146 -7.52 -17.66 -16.65
C GLN A 146 -8.97 -17.23 -16.40
N TYR A 147 -9.14 -16.43 -15.37
CA TYR A 147 -10.38 -15.76 -15.06
C TYR A 147 -10.17 -14.26 -15.09
N ARG A 148 -11.16 -13.54 -15.56
CA ARG A 148 -11.22 -12.09 -15.48
C ARG A 148 -12.25 -11.68 -14.46
N TRP A 149 -11.85 -10.82 -13.52
CA TRP A 149 -12.73 -10.35 -12.46
C TRP A 149 -12.86 -8.84 -12.48
N TYR A 150 -14.00 -8.35 -12.02
CA TYR A 150 -14.33 -6.92 -12.01
C TYR A 150 -15.07 -6.52 -10.74
N ILE A 151 -14.79 -5.29 -10.31
CA ILE A 151 -15.64 -4.51 -9.40
C ILE A 151 -16.21 -3.37 -10.22
N SER A 152 -17.53 -3.26 -10.21
CA SER A 152 -18.25 -2.19 -10.91
C SER A 152 -19.08 -1.39 -9.92
N ALA A 153 -18.92 -0.07 -9.90
CA ALA A 153 -19.89 0.82 -9.28
C ALA A 153 -20.89 1.27 -10.33
N ILE A 154 -22.16 0.95 -10.08
CA ILE A 154 -23.26 1.22 -10.99
C ILE A 154 -23.69 2.67 -10.82
N ARG A 155 -23.33 3.51 -11.80
CA ARG A 155 -23.68 4.95 -11.75
C ARG A 155 -25.11 5.18 -12.20
N ASP A 156 -25.53 4.43 -13.21
CA ASP A 156 -26.81 4.58 -13.89
C ASP A 156 -27.27 3.19 -14.36
N PRO A 157 -28.28 2.58 -13.72
CA PRO A 157 -28.76 1.25 -14.10
C PRO A 157 -29.21 1.15 -15.57
N ASP A 158 -29.62 2.27 -16.18
CA ASP A 158 -30.06 2.32 -17.56
C ASP A 158 -28.89 2.60 -18.54
N SER A 159 -27.68 2.85 -18.03
CA SER A 159 -26.52 3.19 -18.84
C SER A 159 -25.21 2.56 -18.32
N PRO A 160 -25.03 1.22 -18.51
CA PRO A 160 -23.85 0.50 -18.01
C PRO A 160 -22.51 1.02 -18.54
N SER A 161 -22.49 1.74 -19.66
CA SER A 161 -21.28 2.37 -20.20
C SER A 161 -20.74 3.51 -19.32
N LYS A 162 -21.54 4.00 -18.37
CA LYS A 162 -21.14 5.01 -17.39
C LYS A 162 -20.56 4.41 -16.11
N ASP A 163 -20.60 3.09 -15.94
CA ASP A 163 -20.15 2.44 -14.71
C ASP A 163 -18.64 2.62 -14.50
N ILE A 164 -18.25 2.74 -13.23
CA ILE A 164 -16.85 2.79 -12.84
C ILE A 164 -16.40 1.36 -12.64
N VAL A 165 -15.53 0.88 -13.52
CA VAL A 165 -15.10 -0.53 -13.55
C VAL A 165 -13.60 -0.64 -13.34
N ALA A 166 -13.19 -1.51 -12.43
CA ALA A 166 -11.81 -1.92 -12.28
C ALA A 166 -11.71 -3.44 -12.17
N GLY A 167 -10.64 -4.03 -12.69
CA GLY A 167 -10.51 -5.48 -12.73
C GLY A 167 -9.14 -5.97 -13.14
N GLY A 168 -8.97 -7.28 -13.09
CA GLY A 168 -7.72 -7.98 -13.39
C GLY A 168 -7.94 -9.34 -14.00
N VAL A 169 -6.86 -9.94 -14.48
CA VAL A 169 -6.83 -11.36 -14.85
C VAL A 169 -6.08 -12.12 -13.77
N ILE A 170 -6.66 -13.24 -13.35
CA ILE A 170 -6.07 -14.21 -12.42
C ILE A 170 -5.97 -15.56 -13.10
N GLU A 171 -4.85 -16.24 -12.89
CA GLU A 171 -4.67 -17.63 -13.29
C GLU A 171 -4.30 -18.44 -12.06
N ARG A 172 -4.98 -19.56 -11.85
CA ARG A 172 -4.60 -20.50 -10.82
C ARG A 172 -3.55 -21.44 -11.40
N CYS A 173 -2.35 -21.42 -10.87
CA CYS A 173 -1.38 -22.45 -11.17
C CYS A 173 -1.79 -23.78 -10.51
N GLU A 174 -1.62 -24.89 -11.23
CA GLU A 174 -1.72 -26.22 -10.65
C GLU A 174 -0.76 -26.38 -9.45
N LEU A 175 -1.29 -26.87 -8.33
CA LEU A 175 -0.58 -26.87 -7.05
C LEU A 175 0.64 -27.78 -7.09
N SER A 176 0.54 -28.96 -7.71
CA SER A 176 1.66 -29.89 -7.83
C SER A 176 2.80 -29.29 -8.65
N THR A 177 2.49 -28.67 -9.79
CA THR A 177 3.46 -27.97 -10.64
C THR A 177 4.12 -26.83 -9.88
N CYS A 178 3.34 -25.96 -9.24
CA CYS A 178 3.87 -24.80 -8.54
C CYS A 178 4.61 -25.11 -7.24
N LEU A 179 4.27 -26.20 -6.53
CA LEU A 179 5.05 -26.66 -5.38
C LEU A 179 6.42 -27.20 -5.82
N LEU A 180 6.46 -28.01 -6.89
CA LEU A 180 7.67 -28.68 -7.32
C LEU A 180 8.63 -27.76 -8.08
N GLU A 181 8.12 -26.84 -8.90
CA GLU A 181 8.94 -26.01 -9.79
C GLU A 181 9.17 -24.60 -9.25
N MET A 182 8.25 -24.09 -8.44
CA MET A 182 8.24 -22.68 -8.03
C MET A 182 8.31 -22.49 -6.50
N GLU A 183 8.26 -23.57 -5.71
CA GLU A 183 8.39 -23.55 -4.23
C GLU A 183 7.44 -22.55 -3.54
N VAL A 184 6.15 -22.60 -3.88
CA VAL A 184 5.15 -21.71 -3.28
C VAL A 184 5.00 -21.91 -1.77
N ASP A 185 4.65 -20.84 -1.05
CA ASP A 185 4.28 -20.90 0.36
C ASP A 185 2.77 -20.77 0.55
N LEU A 186 2.17 -21.74 1.24
CA LEU A 186 0.73 -21.80 1.52
C LEU A 186 0.34 -21.13 2.84
N THR A 187 1.32 -20.81 3.69
CA THR A 187 1.09 -20.09 4.94
C THR A 187 0.90 -18.59 4.68
N CYS A 188 0.53 -17.85 5.73
CA CYS A 188 0.49 -16.41 5.67
C CYS A 188 1.27 -15.79 6.83
N ASP A 189 2.54 -15.50 6.57
CA ASP A 189 3.39 -14.65 7.40
C ASP A 189 4.18 -13.67 6.53
N ARG A 190 4.98 -12.80 7.17
CA ARG A 190 5.79 -11.80 6.45
C ARG A 190 6.78 -12.45 5.47
N GLN A 191 7.32 -13.62 5.80
CA GLN A 191 8.24 -14.33 4.93
C GLN A 191 7.52 -14.97 3.74
N SER A 192 6.30 -15.48 3.93
CA SER A 192 5.43 -15.94 2.85
C SER A 192 5.16 -14.84 1.83
N VAL A 193 4.89 -13.60 2.30
CA VAL A 193 4.72 -12.44 1.40
C VAL A 193 5.97 -12.22 0.53
N LEU A 194 7.17 -12.20 1.13
CA LEU A 194 8.42 -12.01 0.39
C LEU A 194 8.64 -13.12 -0.63
N ARG A 195 8.48 -14.38 -0.20
CA ARG A 195 8.65 -15.58 -1.02
C ARG A 195 7.69 -15.62 -2.21
N ASN A 196 6.39 -15.46 -1.94
CA ASN A 196 5.36 -15.55 -2.97
C ASN A 196 5.46 -14.39 -3.97
N ALA A 197 5.78 -13.17 -3.51
CA ALA A 197 6.04 -12.04 -4.41
C ALA A 197 7.24 -12.31 -5.32
N LEU A 198 8.35 -12.80 -4.75
CA LEU A 198 9.57 -13.12 -5.51
C LEU A 198 9.35 -14.22 -6.54
N ARG A 199 8.38 -15.11 -6.31
CA ARG A 199 8.03 -16.21 -7.22
C ARG A 199 6.89 -15.88 -8.20
N GLY A 200 6.34 -14.67 -8.14
CA GLY A 200 5.30 -14.22 -9.06
C GLY A 200 3.86 -14.54 -8.65
N PHE A 201 3.65 -15.16 -7.48
CA PHE A 201 2.33 -15.44 -6.90
C PHE A 201 1.72 -14.19 -6.28
N TRP A 202 1.35 -13.25 -7.15
CA TRP A 202 0.86 -11.93 -6.78
C TRP A 202 -0.35 -11.98 -5.84
N TYR A 203 -1.36 -12.79 -6.18
CA TYR A 203 -2.60 -12.82 -5.41
C TYR A 203 -2.37 -13.41 -4.02
N ASP A 204 -1.50 -14.42 -3.88
CA ASP A 204 -1.14 -15.00 -2.59
C ASP A 204 -0.36 -14.01 -1.72
N ALA A 205 0.61 -13.31 -2.30
CA ALA A 205 1.40 -12.31 -1.58
C ALA A 205 0.56 -11.10 -1.16
N MET A 206 -0.24 -10.54 -2.07
CA MET A 206 -1.05 -9.36 -1.79
C MET A 206 -2.19 -9.66 -0.80
N ALA A 207 -2.86 -10.81 -0.94
CA ALA A 207 -3.89 -11.24 0.00
C ALA A 207 -3.32 -11.41 1.40
N CYS A 208 -2.23 -12.18 1.53
CA CYS A 208 -1.61 -12.38 2.82
C CYS A 208 -1.16 -11.06 3.46
N LEU A 209 -0.61 -10.14 2.66
CA LEU A 209 -0.20 -8.84 3.16
C LEU A 209 -1.37 -8.00 3.64
N CYS A 210 -2.54 -8.06 2.98
CA CYS A 210 -3.74 -7.41 3.46
C CYS A 210 -4.26 -8.05 4.76
N ASP A 211 -4.30 -9.37 4.84
CA ASP A 211 -4.72 -10.10 6.06
C ASP A 211 -3.84 -9.74 7.28
N LEU A 212 -2.51 -9.65 7.08
CA LEU A 212 -1.56 -9.25 8.12
C LEU A 212 -1.78 -7.80 8.57
N ILE A 213 -2.11 -6.91 7.62
CA ILE A 213 -2.41 -5.51 7.90
C ILE A 213 -3.72 -5.37 8.67
N ASP A 214 -4.75 -6.11 8.29
CA ASP A 214 -6.04 -6.07 8.97
C ASP A 214 -5.94 -6.64 10.39
N SER A 215 -5.09 -7.66 10.57
CA SER A 215 -4.78 -8.24 11.89
C SER A 215 -3.90 -7.34 12.76
N ASN A 216 -3.10 -6.46 12.17
CA ASN A 216 -2.27 -5.48 12.90
C ASN A 216 -2.20 -4.12 12.17
N PRO A 217 -3.26 -3.29 12.26
CA PRO A 217 -3.36 -2.06 11.47
C PRO A 217 -2.29 -1.01 11.77
N SER A 218 -1.72 -1.06 12.98
CA SER A 218 -0.67 -0.15 13.46
C SER A 218 0.72 -0.46 12.90
N ASP A 219 0.88 -1.62 12.27
CA ASP A 219 2.15 -2.07 11.74
C ASP A 219 2.51 -1.33 10.45
N GLN A 220 3.29 -0.26 10.63
CA GLN A 220 3.77 0.57 9.55
C GLN A 220 4.68 -0.18 8.56
N ILE A 221 5.33 -1.27 9.00
CA ILE A 221 6.21 -2.06 8.13
C ILE A 221 5.36 -2.75 7.07
N LEU A 222 4.25 -3.38 7.47
CA LEU A 222 3.37 -4.06 6.52
C LEU A 222 2.78 -3.09 5.49
N ARG A 223 2.38 -1.89 5.92
CA ARG A 223 1.92 -0.81 5.03
C ARG A 223 3.00 -0.39 4.03
N ARG A 224 4.26 -0.24 4.48
CA ARG A 224 5.41 0.06 3.59
C ARG A 224 5.67 -1.08 2.61
N GLN A 225 5.54 -2.34 3.03
CA GLN A 225 5.67 -3.50 2.14
C GLN A 225 4.56 -3.51 1.08
N ARG A 226 3.32 -3.18 1.44
CA ARG A 226 2.20 -3.13 0.49
C ARG A 226 2.37 -1.99 -0.50
N ALA A 227 2.72 -0.80 -0.03
CA ALA A 227 3.07 0.33 -0.89
C ALA A 227 4.22 0.00 -1.85
N SER A 228 5.25 -0.72 -1.40
CA SER A 228 6.36 -1.18 -2.25
C SER A 228 5.88 -2.08 -3.40
N LEU A 229 5.05 -3.08 -3.10
CA LEU A 229 4.47 -3.95 -4.15
C LEU A 229 3.60 -3.16 -5.14
N LEU A 230 2.74 -2.28 -4.63
CA LEU A 230 1.87 -1.44 -5.45
C LEU A 230 2.67 -0.52 -6.39
N ASN A 231 3.79 0.04 -5.92
CA ASN A 231 4.69 0.83 -6.75
C ASN A 231 5.32 0.02 -7.89
N GLN A 232 5.72 -1.23 -7.64
CA GLN A 232 6.35 -2.10 -8.64
C GLN A 232 5.41 -2.43 -9.82
N ILE A 233 4.10 -2.41 -9.60
CA ILE A 233 3.08 -2.66 -10.64
C ILE A 233 2.45 -1.36 -11.20
N GLY A 234 3.02 -0.20 -10.86
CA GLY A 234 2.59 1.11 -11.37
C GLY A 234 1.36 1.71 -10.67
N LEU A 235 0.93 1.18 -9.53
CA LEU A 235 -0.19 1.71 -8.75
C LEU A 235 0.27 2.77 -7.71
N HIS A 236 1.06 3.74 -8.18
CA HIS A 236 1.72 4.75 -7.33
C HIS A 236 0.76 5.53 -6.44
N GLY A 237 -0.37 5.99 -6.97
CA GLY A 237 -1.30 6.79 -6.17
C GLY A 237 -1.99 6.02 -5.05
N VAL A 238 -2.17 4.69 -5.20
CA VAL A 238 -2.65 3.82 -4.12
C VAL A 238 -1.54 3.58 -3.10
N ALA A 239 -0.30 3.37 -3.57
CA ALA A 239 0.87 3.25 -2.69
C ALA A 239 1.06 4.51 -1.82
N ASP A 240 0.94 5.70 -2.41
CA ASP A 240 1.02 6.97 -1.69
C ASP A 240 -0.12 7.14 -0.68
N TRP A 241 -1.33 6.71 -1.03
CA TRP A 241 -2.46 6.69 -0.09
C TRP A 241 -2.18 5.80 1.12
N ASP A 242 -1.64 4.59 0.86
CA ASP A 242 -1.34 3.62 1.92
C ASP A 242 -0.25 4.15 2.87
N LEU A 243 0.78 4.81 2.33
CA LEU A 243 1.81 5.46 3.14
C LEU A 243 1.28 6.64 3.95
N ARG A 244 0.35 7.44 3.41
CA ARG A 244 -0.29 8.52 4.19
C ARG A 244 -1.15 7.98 5.34
N SER A 245 -1.75 6.81 5.16
CA SER A 245 -2.54 6.17 6.22
C SER A 245 -1.72 5.84 7.48
N ILE A 246 -0.41 5.66 7.35
CA ILE A 246 0.53 5.49 8.46
C ILE A 246 0.62 6.75 9.34
N GLN A 247 0.47 7.93 8.74
CA GLN A 247 0.68 9.23 9.40
C GLN A 247 -0.61 9.82 9.98
N ALA A 248 -1.77 9.29 9.58
CA ALA A 248 -3.05 9.69 10.12
C ALA A 248 -3.21 9.12 11.54
N PRO A 249 -3.49 9.94 12.57
CA PRO A 249 -3.76 9.41 13.90
C PRO A 249 -4.99 8.50 13.84
N VAL A 250 -4.87 7.30 14.41
CA VAL A 250 -6.02 6.42 14.68
C VAL A 250 -6.96 7.23 15.57
N ARG A 251 -8.13 7.59 15.04
CA ARG A 251 -9.18 8.27 15.80
C ARG A 251 -10.02 7.25 16.55
#